data_AF-A0A3R7R9R7-F1
#
_entry.id   AF-A0A3R7R9R7-F1
#
_cell.length_a   1.000
_cell.length_b   1.000
_cell.length_c   1.000
_cell.angle_alpha   90.00
_cell.angle_beta   90.00
_cell.angle_gamma   90.00
#
_symmetry.space_group_name_H-M   'P 1'
#
loop_
_entity.id
_entity.type
_entity.pdbx_description
1 polymer ?
#
loop_
_entity_poly.entity_id
_entity_poly.type
_entity_poly.pdbx_seq_one_letter_code
_entity_poly.pdbx_strand_id
1 'polypeptide(L)'
;MQFSGNRPLFIALFLSCLGILRLSGETIPLIGPPVEAAWDESRPAPEPTNTDPDPTLSDWETEVFASATGLQLKEIKDFLRATITAPPAGTCHPLSGFLMNSLPAGEAFQVQRASNTKGEPMDLSVALQDLRGKFSNDKAAMAEIKVVKVDLSGETATTALNVQIADSRLQINARWIAQWTKDDPPALLDLKVTSHEECLRGSGGSLADSTGAVLASFEEKAQVVHGMDHWVGRIETLLGIEIGGWHGLAAADINNDGLDDIYLCDGGGLPNRLFVQQQDGTVLDRSRESGLGLLDHSFGSLFADFDNDGDQDTAIAMASGILILENDGTGTFSPVTAKSFPSAVPYSLAAADYDEDGDLDLFASCYVQRAGAHRHSFVARPLPYHDATNGGRNELLRNEGSLRFRNVTKEAGLHPGNSKFSYSASWEDYDQDGDMDLYVANDFGGNNLYRNALRESGKPTFTDVAAEAGVRDVAAGMSACWGDFDNNGLADLYVGNMFSSAGNRIAFQEKFKSGGKAETRALYQRHARGNSLFQNLGQGRFKDVSVSSGTTMGRWAWSSLFADLDNNGWEDLLVTNGFITQRDPDDL
;
A
#
# COMPACT_ATOMS: atom_id res chain seq x y z
N MET A 1 -25.14 -15.79 -2.77
CA MET A 1 -24.99 -17.16 -2.24
C MET A 1 -24.59 -17.06 -0.77
N GLN A 2 -25.22 -17.84 0.13
CA GLN A 2 -24.80 -17.92 1.53
C GLN A 2 -23.47 -18.67 1.62
N PHE A 3 -22.39 -18.00 2.02
CA PHE A 3 -21.16 -18.66 2.45
C PHE A 3 -21.37 -19.21 3.86
N SER A 4 -21.69 -20.51 3.95
CA SER A 4 -21.71 -21.23 5.23
C SER A 4 -20.53 -22.19 5.28
N GLY A 5 -19.47 -21.81 5.99
CA GLY A 5 -18.35 -22.68 6.33
C GLY A 5 -17.19 -21.87 6.87
N ASN A 6 -16.74 -22.18 8.10
CA ASN A 6 -15.47 -21.70 8.64
C ASN A 6 -14.32 -22.21 7.74
N ARG A 7 -13.97 -21.45 6.70
CA ARG A 7 -12.77 -21.66 5.90
C ARG A 7 -11.63 -20.86 6.55
N PRO A 8 -10.41 -21.42 6.71
CA PRO A 8 -9.26 -20.61 7.08
C PRO A 8 -8.95 -19.68 5.91
N LEU A 9 -9.30 -18.39 6.03
CA LEU A 9 -8.91 -17.37 5.07
C LEU A 9 -7.40 -17.13 5.20
N PHE A 10 -6.66 -17.32 4.10
CA PHE A 10 -5.30 -16.84 3.98
C PHE A 10 -5.32 -15.42 3.42
N ILE A 11 -4.68 -14.50 4.13
CA ILE A 11 -4.45 -13.14 3.63
C ILE A 11 -2.94 -13.02 3.42
N ALA A 12 -2.50 -13.11 2.18
CA ALA A 12 -1.10 -12.88 1.82
C ALA A 12 -0.86 -11.38 1.61
N LEU A 13 0.10 -10.81 2.34
CA LEU A 13 0.55 -9.43 2.28
C LEU A 13 2.04 -9.41 1.97
N PHE A 14 2.50 -8.55 1.05
CA PHE A 14 3.93 -8.42 0.77
C PHE A 14 4.50 -7.04 1.08
N LEU A 15 5.68 -7.09 1.70
CA LEU A 15 6.65 -6.00 1.89
C LEU A 15 8.05 -6.61 1.88
N SER A 16 8.73 -6.73 0.73
CA SER A 16 10.11 -7.26 0.61
C SER A 16 10.44 -8.60 1.32
N CYS A 17 9.45 -9.23 1.94
CA CYS A 17 9.43 -10.37 2.83
C CYS A 17 7.98 -10.88 2.77
N LEU A 18 7.79 -12.17 2.48
CA LEU A 18 6.47 -12.78 2.39
C LEU A 18 5.77 -12.66 3.76
N GLY A 19 4.55 -12.13 3.81
CA GLY A 19 3.71 -12.09 5.01
C GLY A 19 2.44 -12.87 4.75
N ILE A 20 2.33 -14.12 5.19
CA ILE A 20 1.09 -14.90 5.12
C ILE A 20 0.39 -14.78 6.46
N LEU A 21 -0.76 -14.10 6.48
CA LEU A 21 -1.62 -14.01 7.67
C LEU A 21 -2.69 -15.10 7.62
N ARG A 22 -2.96 -15.72 8.77
CA ARG A 22 -4.05 -16.68 8.98
C ARG A 22 -4.95 -16.21 10.12
N LEU A 23 -6.26 -16.39 9.98
CA LEU A 23 -7.22 -16.31 11.09
C LEU A 23 -7.20 -17.62 11.88
N SER A 24 -6.90 -17.58 13.20
CA SER A 24 -6.97 -18.78 14.06
C SER A 24 -7.86 -18.56 15.30
N GLY A 25 -8.63 -19.60 15.65
CA GLY A 25 -9.38 -19.73 16.91
C GLY A 25 -8.63 -20.53 18.00
N GLU A 26 -7.40 -20.95 17.73
CA GLU A 26 -6.54 -21.67 18.68
C GLU A 26 -5.16 -21.02 18.76
N THR A 27 -4.67 -20.89 19.99
CA THR A 27 -3.30 -20.44 20.31
C THR A 27 -2.28 -21.48 19.90
N ILE A 28 -1.47 -21.17 18.89
CA ILE A 28 -0.28 -21.94 18.51
C ILE A 28 0.94 -21.29 19.19
N PRO A 29 1.86 -22.07 19.81
CA PRO A 29 3.03 -21.52 20.47
C PRO A 29 3.98 -20.84 19.47
N LEU A 30 4.42 -19.63 19.80
CA LEU A 30 5.49 -18.90 19.12
C LEU A 30 6.79 -19.72 19.17
N ILE A 31 7.30 -20.15 18.01
CA ILE A 31 8.61 -20.80 17.93
C ILE A 31 9.63 -19.79 17.39
N GLY A 32 10.46 -19.28 18.31
CA GLY A 32 11.83 -18.82 18.07
C GLY A 32 12.03 -17.46 17.38
N PRO A 33 13.08 -16.68 17.76
CA PRO A 33 13.47 -15.48 17.03
C PRO A 33 14.06 -15.85 15.65
N PRO A 34 14.16 -14.88 14.73
CA PRO A 34 14.79 -15.09 13.43
C PRO A 34 16.23 -15.60 13.59
N VAL A 35 16.65 -16.46 12.66
CA VAL A 35 18.01 -17.01 12.61
C VAL A 35 19.01 -15.88 12.38
N GLU A 36 19.83 -15.56 13.38
CA GLU A 36 21.00 -14.71 13.21
C GLU A 36 22.02 -15.44 12.31
N ALA A 37 22.12 -14.99 11.06
CA ALA A 37 23.24 -15.37 10.21
C ALA A 37 24.50 -14.67 10.72
N ALA A 38 25.50 -15.45 11.16
CA ALA A 38 26.82 -14.93 11.51
C ALA A 38 27.54 -14.44 10.24
N TRP A 39 27.89 -13.15 10.20
CA TRP A 39 28.61 -12.53 9.08
C TRP A 39 30.01 -12.07 9.50
N ASP A 40 30.95 -12.19 8.58
CA ASP A 40 32.34 -11.75 8.67
C ASP A 40 32.43 -10.22 8.55
N GLU A 41 32.85 -9.56 9.65
CA GLU A 41 32.97 -8.09 9.81
C GLU A 41 34.16 -7.47 9.03
N SER A 42 34.90 -8.23 8.23
CA SER A 42 36.20 -7.79 7.70
C SER A 42 36.19 -6.85 6.48
N ARG A 43 35.04 -6.33 6.02
CA ARG A 43 34.99 -5.37 4.90
C ARG A 43 34.73 -3.94 5.37
N PRO A 44 35.67 -2.99 5.22
CA PRO A 44 35.41 -1.59 5.54
C PRO A 44 34.38 -1.01 4.57
N ALA A 45 33.38 -0.31 5.12
CA ALA A 45 32.47 0.51 4.33
C ALA A 45 33.26 1.59 3.59
N PRO A 46 32.94 1.90 2.32
CA PRO A 46 33.52 3.06 1.67
C PRO A 46 33.08 4.34 2.40
N GLU A 47 34.03 5.19 2.77
CA GLU A 47 33.70 6.50 3.34
C GLU A 47 32.91 7.32 2.31
N PRO A 48 31.72 7.85 2.65
CA PRO A 48 30.96 8.68 1.75
C PRO A 48 31.68 10.03 1.60
N THR A 49 32.38 10.24 0.49
CA THR A 49 32.78 11.59 0.06
C THR A 49 31.58 12.29 -0.60
N ASN A 50 30.46 12.43 0.13
CA ASN A 50 29.35 13.25 -0.34
C ASN A 50 29.50 14.64 0.27
N THR A 51 29.90 15.61 -0.56
CA THR A 51 29.71 17.03 -0.25
C THR A 51 28.26 17.38 -0.58
N ASP A 52 27.34 16.81 0.18
CA ASP A 52 25.96 17.29 0.15
C ASP A 52 25.96 18.76 0.58
N PRO A 53 25.25 19.66 -0.12
CA PRO A 53 25.09 21.03 0.35
C PRO A 53 24.41 20.98 1.72
N ASP A 54 25.12 21.43 2.74
CA ASP A 54 24.63 21.53 4.11
C ASP A 54 23.24 22.21 4.11
N PRO A 55 22.16 21.52 4.53
CA PRO A 55 20.82 22.08 4.53
C PRO A 55 20.67 23.30 5.45
N THR A 56 21.61 23.51 6.39
CA THR A 56 21.72 24.73 7.20
C THR A 56 22.16 25.96 6.40
N LEU A 57 22.67 25.78 5.18
CA LEU A 57 22.99 26.86 4.24
C LEU A 57 21.79 27.24 3.34
N SER A 58 20.63 26.63 3.54
CA SER A 58 19.39 27.01 2.86
C SER A 58 18.55 27.93 3.74
N ASP A 59 17.91 28.95 3.16
CA ASP A 59 17.01 29.88 3.88
C ASP A 59 15.70 29.21 4.40
N TRP A 60 15.70 27.90 4.68
CA TRP A 60 14.56 27.13 5.17
C TRP A 60 14.70 26.90 6.68
N GLU A 61 14.55 27.97 7.45
CA GLU A 61 14.68 27.98 8.91
C GLU A 61 13.85 26.88 9.59
N THR A 62 12.67 26.56 9.04
CA THR A 62 11.80 25.48 9.56
C THR A 62 12.40 24.08 9.39
N GLU A 63 13.18 23.83 8.33
CA GLU A 63 13.81 22.52 8.10
C GLU A 63 15.03 22.35 8.99
N VAL A 64 15.83 23.41 9.14
CA VAL A 64 16.91 23.46 10.13
C VAL A 64 16.35 23.22 11.53
N PHE A 65 15.25 23.89 11.87
CA PHE A 65 14.58 23.74 13.15
C PHE A 65 14.02 22.32 13.35
N ALA A 66 13.36 21.74 12.33
CA ALA A 66 12.86 20.36 12.39
C ALA A 66 13.99 19.36 12.67
N SER A 67 15.12 19.47 11.97
CA SER A 67 16.31 18.64 12.19
C SER A 67 16.87 18.82 13.60
N ALA A 68 16.98 20.07 14.08
CA ALA A 68 17.50 20.36 15.42
C ALA A 68 16.62 19.78 16.55
N THR A 69 15.29 19.91 16.43
CA THR A 69 14.35 19.28 17.39
C THR A 69 14.36 17.76 17.34
N GLY A 70 14.76 17.16 16.21
CA GLY A 70 14.84 15.72 16.01
C GLY A 70 15.74 15.01 17.03
N LEU A 71 16.77 15.68 17.55
CA LEU A 71 17.67 15.12 18.55
C LEU A 71 16.96 14.82 19.89
N GLN A 72 16.22 15.79 20.44
CA GLN A 72 15.45 15.58 21.68
C GLN A 72 14.27 14.62 21.45
N LEU A 73 13.62 14.67 20.29
CA LEU A 73 12.58 13.69 19.95
C LEU A 73 13.16 12.27 19.86
N LYS A 74 14.40 12.11 19.39
CA LYS A 74 15.10 10.82 19.40
C LYS A 74 15.33 10.32 20.82
N GLU A 75 15.73 11.17 21.77
CA GLU A 75 15.87 10.78 23.18
C GLU A 75 14.54 10.26 23.77
N ILE A 76 13.41 10.89 23.42
CA ILE A 76 12.08 10.40 23.80
C ILE A 76 11.82 9.00 23.21
N LYS A 77 12.07 8.81 21.91
CA LYS A 77 11.93 7.49 21.24
C LYS A 77 12.79 6.43 21.93
N ASP A 78 14.05 6.76 22.19
CA ASP A 78 15.03 5.89 22.82
C ASP A 78 14.61 5.48 24.23
N PHE A 79 14.06 6.42 25.02
CA PHE A 79 13.54 6.11 26.35
C PHE A 79 12.32 5.17 26.30
N LEU A 80 11.38 5.41 25.38
CA LEU A 80 10.20 4.56 25.18
C LEU A 80 10.57 3.14 24.73
N ARG A 81 11.65 2.99 23.95
CA ARG A 81 12.23 1.70 23.53
C ARG A 81 13.18 1.08 24.56
N ALA A 82 13.35 1.73 25.71
CA ALA A 82 14.29 1.35 26.76
C ALA A 82 15.75 1.18 26.29
N THR A 83 16.16 1.92 25.25
CA THR A 83 17.57 2.00 24.82
C THR A 83 18.38 2.94 25.71
N ILE A 84 17.70 3.87 26.39
CA ILE A 84 18.23 4.67 27.50
C ILE A 84 17.36 4.49 28.74
N THR A 85 17.97 4.61 29.92
CA THR A 85 17.30 4.40 31.22
C THR A 85 16.79 5.70 31.84
N ALA A 86 17.51 6.81 31.63
CA ALA A 86 17.12 8.11 32.15
C ALA A 86 16.07 8.75 31.23
N PRO A 87 14.88 9.12 31.75
CA PRO A 87 13.90 9.85 30.97
C PRO A 87 14.39 11.29 30.67
N PRO A 88 14.07 11.84 29.49
CA PRO A 88 14.21 13.27 29.23
C PRO A 88 13.46 14.09 30.28
N ALA A 89 14.09 15.15 30.78
CA ALA A 89 13.47 16.11 31.68
C ALA A 89 12.72 17.18 30.87
N GLY A 90 11.65 17.74 31.43
CA GLY A 90 10.86 18.78 30.77
C GLY A 90 9.48 18.92 31.38
N THR A 91 8.67 19.79 30.79
CA THR A 91 7.25 19.94 31.14
C THR A 91 6.39 19.43 29.99
N CYS A 92 5.29 18.79 30.31
CA CYS A 92 4.30 18.35 29.32
C CYS A 92 2.90 18.31 29.94
N HIS A 93 1.91 17.99 29.12
CA HIS A 93 0.62 17.48 29.58
C HIS A 93 0.63 15.95 29.56
N PRO A 94 -0.34 15.26 30.19
CA PRO A 94 -0.41 13.80 30.18
C PRO A 94 -0.29 13.26 28.76
N LEU A 95 0.49 12.19 28.58
CA LEU A 95 0.70 11.50 27.30
C LEU A 95 -0.09 10.20 27.17
N SER A 96 -0.72 9.77 28.26
CA SER A 96 -1.53 8.56 28.36
C SER A 96 -2.57 8.72 29.48
N GLY A 97 -3.36 7.68 29.75
CA GLY A 97 -4.32 7.68 30.87
C GLY A 97 -5.59 8.52 30.63
N PHE A 98 -5.90 8.81 29.36
CA PHE A 98 -7.06 9.59 28.98
C PHE A 98 -8.38 8.83 29.18
N LEU A 99 -9.49 9.57 29.24
CA LEU A 99 -10.82 8.96 29.13
C LEU A 99 -11.06 8.51 27.69
N MET A 100 -11.22 7.21 27.49
CA MET A 100 -11.33 6.59 26.17
C MET A 100 -12.77 6.15 25.86
N ASN A 101 -13.15 6.28 24.58
CA ASN A 101 -14.37 5.70 24.02
C ASN A 101 -13.99 4.49 23.16
N SER A 102 -14.58 3.34 23.43
CA SER A 102 -14.44 2.17 22.56
C SER A 102 -15.24 2.37 21.27
N LEU A 103 -14.62 2.03 20.15
CA LEU A 103 -15.31 1.91 18.87
C LEU A 103 -15.90 0.50 18.74
N PRO A 104 -16.96 0.31 17.94
CA PRO A 104 -17.33 -1.02 17.48
C PRO A 104 -16.11 -1.66 16.84
N ALA A 105 -15.68 -2.80 17.36
CA ALA A 105 -14.57 -3.58 16.85
C ALA A 105 -14.82 -5.06 17.21
N GLY A 106 -14.43 -5.99 16.35
CA GLY A 106 -14.63 -7.42 16.56
C GLY A 106 -13.67 -8.02 17.58
N GLU A 107 -13.60 -9.35 17.62
CA GLU A 107 -12.77 -10.07 18.61
C GLU A 107 -11.26 -9.92 18.34
N ALA A 108 -10.87 -9.59 17.10
CA ALA A 108 -9.48 -9.51 16.63
C ALA A 108 -8.73 -8.31 17.19
N PHE A 109 -9.37 -7.15 17.28
CA PHE A 109 -8.78 -5.91 17.77
C PHE A 109 -9.82 -5.10 18.55
N GLN A 110 -9.38 -4.40 19.60
CA GLN A 110 -10.20 -3.41 20.29
C GLN A 110 -9.61 -2.03 20.05
N VAL A 111 -10.37 -1.18 19.37
CA VAL A 111 -9.96 0.20 19.09
C VAL A 111 -10.65 1.15 20.06
N GLN A 112 -9.86 2.02 20.68
CA GLN A 112 -10.34 3.05 21.59
C GLN A 112 -9.76 4.40 21.22
N ARG A 113 -10.57 5.45 21.27
CA ARG A 113 -10.14 6.83 21.01
C ARG A 113 -10.37 7.72 22.23
N ALA A 114 -9.42 8.59 22.53
CA ALA A 114 -9.57 9.55 23.62
C ALA A 114 -10.72 10.51 23.33
N SER A 115 -11.64 10.62 24.28
CA SER A 115 -12.73 11.60 24.27
C SER A 115 -12.23 13.02 24.56
N ASN A 116 -11.16 13.12 25.34
CA ASN A 116 -10.49 14.36 25.71
C ASN A 116 -9.03 14.06 26.10
N THR A 117 -8.11 14.87 25.62
CA THR A 117 -6.66 14.75 25.92
C THR A 117 -6.15 15.89 26.81
N LYS A 118 -7.03 16.75 27.32
CA LYS A 118 -6.66 17.83 28.25
C LYS A 118 -6.29 17.25 29.61
N GLY A 119 -5.23 17.80 30.19
CA GLY A 119 -4.82 17.57 31.57
C GLY A 119 -4.02 18.77 32.08
N GLU A 120 -3.68 18.78 33.36
CA GLU A 120 -2.79 19.80 33.93
C GLU A 120 -1.33 19.51 33.56
N PRO A 121 -0.46 20.55 33.45
CA PRO A 121 0.97 20.35 33.24
C PRO A 121 1.60 19.45 34.31
N MET A 122 2.51 18.58 33.87
CA MET A 122 3.25 17.62 34.68
C MET A 122 4.68 17.45 34.17
N ASP A 123 5.50 16.74 34.94
CA ASP A 123 6.87 16.44 34.57
C ASP A 123 6.90 15.44 33.39
N LEU A 124 7.67 15.76 32.35
CA LEU A 124 7.83 14.93 31.16
C LEU A 124 8.36 13.54 31.50
N SER A 125 9.25 13.44 32.49
CA SER A 125 9.79 12.14 32.89
C SER A 125 8.74 11.23 33.48
N VAL A 126 7.76 11.79 34.21
CA VAL A 126 6.62 11.04 34.77
C VAL A 126 5.68 10.61 33.67
N ALA A 127 5.29 11.53 32.77
CA ALA A 127 4.38 11.21 31.68
C ALA A 127 4.95 10.17 30.71
N LEU A 128 6.26 10.21 30.44
CA LEU A 128 6.94 9.20 29.62
C LEU A 128 7.02 7.85 30.33
N GLN A 129 7.21 7.81 31.65
CA GLN A 129 7.16 6.56 32.42
C GLN A 129 5.76 5.96 32.37
N ASP A 130 4.71 6.77 32.56
CA ASP A 130 3.32 6.32 32.49
C ASP A 130 2.98 5.78 31.09
N LEU A 131 3.40 6.46 30.03
CA LEU A 131 3.22 6.02 28.65
C LEU A 131 3.99 4.72 28.38
N ARG A 132 5.25 4.63 28.82
CA ARG A 132 6.10 3.44 28.62
C ARG A 132 5.56 2.23 29.38
N GLY A 133 5.02 2.42 30.57
CA GLY A 133 4.43 1.37 31.41
C GLY A 133 3.20 0.70 30.81
N LYS A 134 2.65 1.24 29.71
CA LYS A 134 1.57 0.59 28.96
C LYS A 134 2.03 -0.61 28.13
N PHE A 135 3.33 -0.70 27.84
CA PHE A 135 3.91 -1.75 26.99
C PHE A 135 4.50 -2.87 27.84
N SER A 136 4.61 -4.05 27.22
CA SER A 136 5.10 -5.25 27.89
C SER A 136 6.55 -5.06 28.36
N ASN A 137 6.83 -5.34 29.64
CA ASN A 137 8.13 -5.10 30.27
C ASN A 137 8.61 -3.64 30.21
N ASP A 138 7.69 -2.68 30.22
CA ASP A 138 7.96 -1.23 30.12
C ASP A 138 8.84 -0.90 28.90
N LYS A 139 8.58 -1.55 27.77
CA LYS A 139 9.36 -1.38 26.55
C LYS A 139 8.48 -1.45 25.31
N ALA A 140 8.44 -0.36 24.56
CA ALA A 140 7.89 -0.39 23.21
C ALA A 140 8.87 -1.09 22.25
N ALA A 141 8.36 -1.97 21.39
CA ALA A 141 9.17 -2.57 20.32
C ALA A 141 9.49 -1.54 19.22
N MET A 142 8.52 -0.67 18.94
CA MET A 142 8.61 0.44 17.98
C MET A 142 8.17 1.74 18.66
N ALA A 143 8.90 2.82 18.40
CA ALA A 143 8.46 4.18 18.75
C ALA A 143 8.92 5.14 17.65
N GLU A 144 7.98 5.73 16.93
CA GLU A 144 8.20 6.69 15.87
C GLU A 144 7.55 8.03 16.21
N ILE A 145 8.32 9.10 16.07
CA ILE A 145 7.88 10.49 16.27
C ILE A 145 8.43 11.30 15.11
N LYS A 146 7.55 11.76 14.21
CA LYS A 146 7.93 12.48 12.99
C LYS A 146 7.34 13.88 12.98
N VAL A 147 8.17 14.88 12.71
CA VAL A 147 7.76 16.29 12.57
C VAL A 147 7.07 16.49 11.22
N VAL A 148 5.79 16.89 11.26
CA VAL A 148 4.97 17.11 10.06
C VAL A 148 4.61 18.57 9.82
N LYS A 149 4.84 19.45 10.80
CA LYS A 149 4.69 20.90 10.65
C LYS A 149 5.61 21.62 11.63
N VAL A 150 6.16 22.75 11.19
CA VAL A 150 6.90 23.69 12.04
C VAL A 150 6.27 25.08 11.88
N ASP A 151 6.07 25.77 12.99
CA ASP A 151 5.61 27.16 13.03
C ASP A 151 6.58 27.98 13.86
N LEU A 152 7.19 28.98 13.21
CA LEU A 152 8.17 29.89 13.80
C LEU A 152 7.59 31.32 13.96
N SER A 153 6.30 31.53 13.75
CA SER A 153 5.70 32.88 13.76
C SER A 153 5.52 33.48 15.16
N GLY A 154 5.42 32.64 16.19
CA GLY A 154 5.20 33.05 17.59
C GLY A 154 6.46 33.46 18.35
N GLU A 155 6.32 33.80 19.64
CA GLU A 155 7.48 34.02 20.53
C GLU A 155 8.27 32.73 20.76
N THR A 156 7.55 31.61 20.87
CA THR A 156 8.10 30.24 20.88
C THR A 156 7.88 29.58 19.52
N ALA A 157 8.68 28.57 19.23
CA ALA A 157 8.47 27.72 18.06
C ALA A 157 7.52 26.56 18.41
N THR A 158 6.73 26.11 17.43
CA THR A 158 5.80 24.98 17.62
C THR A 158 6.03 23.92 16.54
N THR A 159 6.06 22.65 16.91
CA THR A 159 6.06 21.52 15.97
C THR A 159 4.83 20.64 16.17
N ALA A 160 4.20 20.23 15.06
CA ALA A 160 3.16 19.20 15.09
C ALA A 160 3.80 17.85 14.74
N LEU A 161 3.45 16.82 15.51
CA LEU A 161 4.12 15.52 15.49
C LEU A 161 3.12 14.41 15.17
N ASN A 162 3.56 13.48 14.32
CA ASN A 162 2.96 12.16 14.17
C ASN A 162 3.66 11.17 15.09
N VAL A 163 2.89 10.45 15.90
CA VAL A 163 3.42 9.53 16.91
C VAL A 163 2.80 8.16 16.72
N GLN A 164 3.65 7.15 16.61
CA GLN A 164 3.26 5.74 16.58
C GLN A 164 4.14 4.96 17.54
N ILE A 165 3.55 4.26 18.50
CA ILE A 165 4.28 3.48 19.49
C ILE A 165 3.61 2.12 19.60
N ALA A 166 4.37 1.04 19.47
CA ALA A 166 3.78 -0.30 19.47
C ALA A 166 4.66 -1.37 20.12
N ASP A 167 4.00 -2.39 20.66
CA ASP A 167 4.56 -3.72 20.91
C ASP A 167 3.67 -4.79 20.25
N SER A 168 3.86 -6.07 20.59
CA SER A 168 3.07 -7.18 20.02
C SER A 168 1.59 -7.20 20.45
N ARG A 169 1.20 -6.36 21.42
CA ARG A 169 -0.16 -6.34 22.03
C ARG A 169 -0.86 -5.00 21.82
N LEU A 170 -0.16 -3.87 21.93
CA LEU A 170 -0.74 -2.54 21.91
C LEU A 170 -0.05 -1.69 20.84
N GLN A 171 -0.84 -1.05 20.00
CA GLN A 171 -0.42 0.05 19.15
C GLN A 171 -1.12 1.34 19.58
N ILE A 172 -0.34 2.42 19.71
CA ILE A 172 -0.81 3.77 19.97
C ILE A 172 -0.55 4.61 18.72
N ASN A 173 -1.62 5.23 18.19
CA ASN A 173 -1.53 6.25 17.14
C ASN A 173 -1.93 7.60 17.75
N ALA A 174 -1.04 8.59 17.71
CA ALA A 174 -1.28 9.88 18.35
C ALA A 174 -0.81 11.08 17.52
N ARG A 175 -1.37 12.25 17.82
CA ARG A 175 -0.89 13.55 17.36
C ARG A 175 -0.45 14.37 18.55
N TRP A 176 0.78 14.87 18.52
CA TRP A 176 1.30 15.76 19.55
C TRP A 176 1.59 17.15 18.98
N ILE A 177 1.58 18.14 19.86
CA ILE A 177 2.10 19.49 19.60
C ILE A 177 3.18 19.76 20.64
N ALA A 178 4.38 20.06 20.17
CA ALA A 178 5.52 20.43 21.01
C ALA A 178 5.81 21.93 20.84
N GLN A 179 6.05 22.61 21.96
CA GLN A 179 6.50 24.00 22.00
C GLN A 179 7.97 24.04 22.40
N TRP A 180 8.73 24.95 21.80
CA TRP A 180 10.17 24.99 21.89
C TRP A 180 10.68 26.41 22.06
N THR A 181 11.85 26.56 22.68
CA THR A 181 12.61 27.79 22.54
C THR A 181 13.10 27.94 21.10
N LYS A 182 13.51 29.15 20.73
CA LYS A 182 14.14 29.46 19.44
C LYS A 182 15.67 29.56 19.56
N ASP A 183 16.22 29.04 20.66
CA ASP A 183 17.67 28.95 20.86
C ASP A 183 18.26 27.86 19.97
N ASP A 184 19.60 27.83 19.87
CA ASP A 184 20.34 26.76 19.19
C ASP A 184 21.26 26.05 20.20
N PRO A 185 20.98 24.79 20.59
CA PRO A 185 19.86 23.96 20.14
C PRO A 185 18.51 24.36 20.80
N PRO A 186 17.36 24.13 20.13
CA PRO A 186 16.05 24.48 20.66
C PRO A 186 15.68 23.56 21.82
N ALA A 187 15.23 24.11 22.95
CA ALA A 187 14.83 23.34 24.12
C ALA A 187 13.31 23.11 24.16
N LEU A 188 12.87 21.88 24.47
CA LEU A 188 11.46 21.56 24.64
C LEU A 188 10.88 22.29 25.88
N LEU A 189 9.85 23.11 25.65
CA LEU A 189 9.15 23.87 26.68
C LEU A 189 7.90 23.16 27.17
N ASP A 190 7.13 22.59 26.24
CA ASP A 190 5.83 21.96 26.53
C ASP A 190 5.51 20.91 25.45
N LEU A 191 4.75 19.88 25.81
CA LEU A 191 4.32 18.81 24.92
C LEU A 191 2.88 18.41 25.23
N LYS A 192 2.00 18.42 24.23
CA LYS A 192 0.56 18.15 24.38
C LYS A 192 0.08 17.12 23.39
N VAL A 193 -0.80 16.23 23.84
CA VAL A 193 -1.53 15.30 22.96
C VAL A 193 -2.80 15.98 22.46
N THR A 194 -3.01 15.96 21.14
CA THR A 194 -4.23 16.51 20.50
C THR A 194 -5.19 15.43 20.02
N SER A 195 -4.67 14.23 19.74
CA SER A 195 -5.49 13.04 19.48
C SER A 195 -4.73 11.80 19.93
N HIS A 196 -5.46 10.81 20.42
CA HIS A 196 -4.89 9.58 20.96
C HIS A 196 -5.83 8.41 20.67
N GLU A 197 -5.30 7.38 20.02
CA GLU A 197 -5.99 6.14 19.72
C GLU A 197 -5.13 4.97 20.18
N GLU A 198 -5.78 3.98 20.78
CA GLU A 198 -5.17 2.72 21.20
C GLU A 198 -5.86 1.57 20.46
N CYS A 199 -5.06 0.77 19.76
CA CYS A 199 -5.49 -0.49 19.16
C CYS A 199 -4.86 -1.64 19.95
N LEU A 200 -5.70 -2.39 20.64
CA LEU A 200 -5.30 -3.56 21.42
C LEU A 200 -5.57 -4.81 20.59
N ARG A 201 -4.57 -5.67 20.46
CA ARG A 201 -4.74 -6.99 19.87
C ARG A 201 -5.60 -7.86 20.79
N GLY A 202 -6.70 -8.38 20.26
CA GLY A 202 -7.58 -9.32 20.94
C GLY A 202 -7.07 -10.76 20.89
N SER A 203 -7.77 -11.65 21.59
CA SER A 203 -7.44 -13.09 21.68
C SER A 203 -8.24 -13.99 20.75
N GLY A 204 -9.31 -13.49 20.11
CA GLY A 204 -10.13 -14.24 19.14
C GLY A 204 -9.94 -13.66 17.74
N GLY A 205 -10.00 -14.48 16.68
CA GLY A 205 -9.91 -13.99 15.29
C GLY A 205 -8.61 -13.26 14.94
N SER A 206 -7.51 -13.49 15.68
CA SER A 206 -6.28 -12.72 15.46
C SER A 206 -5.58 -13.13 14.17
N LEU A 207 -5.27 -12.16 13.31
CA LEU A 207 -4.30 -12.36 12.24
C LEU A 207 -2.94 -12.69 12.86
N ALA A 208 -2.35 -13.81 12.46
CA ALA A 208 -1.02 -14.22 12.87
C ALA A 208 -0.13 -14.39 11.65
N ASP A 209 1.06 -13.78 11.70
CA ASP A 209 2.12 -14.09 10.75
C ASP A 209 2.45 -15.57 10.84
N SER A 210 2.22 -16.26 9.73
CA SER A 210 2.42 -17.68 9.56
C SER A 210 3.46 -17.98 8.49
N THR A 211 4.14 -16.97 7.91
CA THR A 211 5.07 -17.16 6.79
C THR A 211 6.12 -18.21 7.10
N GLY A 212 6.79 -18.08 8.25
CA GLY A 212 7.87 -19.00 8.63
C GLY A 212 7.41 -20.44 8.80
N ALA A 213 6.19 -20.64 9.28
CA ALA A 213 5.57 -21.94 9.45
C ALA A 213 5.09 -22.53 8.11
N VAL A 214 4.43 -21.72 7.28
CA VAL A 214 3.91 -22.12 5.96
C VAL A 214 5.06 -22.49 5.03
N LEU A 215 6.10 -21.65 4.95
CA LEU A 215 7.28 -21.90 4.11
C LEU A 215 8.32 -22.80 4.79
N ALA A 216 7.97 -23.50 5.87
CA ALA A 216 8.92 -24.35 6.59
C ALA A 216 9.49 -25.48 5.70
N SER A 217 8.64 -26.05 4.84
CA SER A 217 8.94 -27.13 3.89
C SER A 217 9.65 -26.68 2.61
N PHE A 218 9.62 -25.40 2.28
CA PHE A 218 10.23 -24.88 1.06
C PHE A 218 11.75 -24.93 1.15
N GLU A 219 12.43 -25.67 0.26
CA GLU A 219 13.89 -25.86 0.34
C GLU A 219 14.67 -24.61 -0.10
N GLU A 220 14.17 -23.88 -1.10
CA GLU A 220 14.88 -22.76 -1.74
C GLU A 220 14.60 -21.40 -1.09
N LYS A 221 14.44 -21.36 0.24
CA LYS A 221 14.04 -20.15 1.00
C LYS A 221 14.90 -18.93 0.70
N ALA A 222 16.18 -19.14 0.36
CA ALA A 222 17.10 -18.07 -0.03
C ALA A 222 16.55 -17.18 -1.16
N GLN A 223 15.69 -17.72 -2.03
CA GLN A 223 15.11 -16.97 -3.13
C GLN A 223 14.00 -15.98 -2.71
N VAL A 224 13.34 -16.21 -1.57
CA VAL A 224 12.20 -15.37 -1.10
C VAL A 224 12.53 -14.51 0.13
N VAL A 225 13.70 -14.69 0.73
CA VAL A 225 14.15 -13.92 1.91
C VAL A 225 15.02 -12.71 1.55
N HIS A 226 15.37 -12.55 0.27
CA HIS A 226 16.23 -11.47 -0.20
C HIS A 226 15.41 -10.43 -0.96
N GLY A 227 15.67 -9.15 -0.64
CA GLY A 227 15.11 -8.00 -1.35
C GLY A 227 15.71 -7.82 -2.74
N MET A 228 15.12 -6.91 -3.51
CA MET A 228 15.50 -6.69 -4.91
C MET A 228 16.94 -6.14 -5.07
N ASP A 229 17.43 -5.40 -4.07
CA ASP A 229 18.82 -4.91 -4.02
C ASP A 229 19.85 -6.06 -4.08
N HIS A 230 19.56 -7.18 -3.41
CA HIS A 230 20.40 -8.36 -3.43
C HIS A 230 20.52 -8.94 -4.85
N TRP A 231 19.39 -9.04 -5.54
CA TRP A 231 19.28 -9.72 -6.82
C TRP A 231 19.75 -8.86 -7.98
N VAL A 232 19.43 -7.56 -7.99
CA VAL A 232 19.94 -6.61 -8.98
C VAL A 232 21.48 -6.56 -8.95
N GLY A 233 22.10 -6.78 -7.79
CA GLY A 233 23.55 -6.89 -7.68
C GLY A 233 24.17 -8.20 -8.21
N ARG A 234 23.37 -9.16 -8.66
CA ARG A 234 23.80 -10.54 -9.00
C ARG A 234 23.27 -11.06 -10.34
N ILE A 235 22.11 -10.57 -10.76
CA ILE A 235 21.44 -10.97 -12.00
C ILE A 235 21.62 -9.85 -13.01
N GLU A 236 21.94 -10.23 -14.25
CA GLU A 236 22.15 -9.29 -15.34
C GLU A 236 20.84 -8.55 -15.68
N THR A 237 20.89 -7.22 -15.79
CA THR A 237 19.71 -6.38 -16.10
C THR A 237 19.04 -6.77 -17.42
N LEU A 238 19.79 -7.37 -18.36
CA LEU A 238 19.23 -7.88 -19.62
C LEU A 238 18.18 -8.99 -19.43
N LEU A 239 18.17 -9.67 -18.27
CA LEU A 239 17.15 -10.65 -17.93
C LEU A 239 15.84 -9.99 -17.47
N GLY A 240 15.81 -8.67 -17.31
CA GLY A 240 14.63 -7.91 -16.89
C GLY A 240 14.52 -7.71 -15.39
N ILE A 241 15.60 -7.92 -14.63
CA ILE A 241 15.59 -7.59 -13.20
C ILE A 241 15.70 -6.09 -12.97
N GLU A 242 14.81 -5.53 -12.14
CA GLU A 242 14.69 -4.09 -11.92
C GLU A 242 14.55 -3.76 -10.42
N ILE A 243 15.15 -2.65 -9.99
CA ILE A 243 15.18 -2.25 -8.56
C ILE A 243 13.79 -1.90 -7.98
N GLY A 244 12.80 -1.63 -8.84
CA GLY A 244 11.45 -1.22 -8.43
C GLY A 244 10.71 -2.31 -7.66
N GLY A 245 11.02 -3.58 -7.90
CA GLY A 245 10.44 -4.71 -7.15
C GLY A 245 8.92 -4.79 -7.23
N TRP A 246 8.31 -4.29 -8.31
CA TRP A 246 6.85 -4.23 -8.49
C TRP A 246 6.29 -5.61 -8.87
N HIS A 247 6.14 -6.48 -7.89
CA HIS A 247 5.66 -7.85 -8.12
C HIS A 247 4.33 -8.08 -7.44
N GLY A 248 3.38 -8.58 -8.22
CA GLY A 248 2.07 -8.99 -7.77
C GLY A 248 2.06 -10.39 -7.18
N LEU A 249 0.98 -10.65 -6.46
CA LEU A 249 0.62 -11.93 -5.89
C LEU A 249 -0.83 -12.20 -6.27
N ALA A 250 -1.17 -13.47 -6.49
CA ALA A 250 -2.55 -13.91 -6.62
C ALA A 250 -2.81 -15.09 -5.67
N ALA A 251 -4.05 -15.21 -5.23
CA ALA A 251 -4.58 -16.36 -4.51
C ALA A 251 -5.66 -17.01 -5.36
N ALA A 252 -5.60 -18.33 -5.55
CA ALA A 252 -6.45 -19.07 -6.47
C ALA A 252 -6.49 -20.57 -6.13
N ASP A 253 -7.64 -21.22 -6.24
CA ASP A 253 -7.75 -22.69 -6.11
C ASP A 253 -7.43 -23.32 -7.47
N ILE A 254 -6.13 -23.49 -7.77
CA ILE A 254 -5.68 -23.85 -9.12
C ILE A 254 -5.88 -25.33 -9.46
N ASN A 255 -6.16 -26.17 -8.45
CA ASN A 255 -6.30 -27.61 -8.59
C ASN A 255 -7.71 -28.12 -8.19
N ASN A 256 -8.64 -27.22 -7.90
CA ASN A 256 -10.01 -27.46 -7.50
C ASN A 256 -10.16 -28.34 -6.24
N ASP A 257 -9.23 -28.24 -5.28
CA ASP A 257 -9.28 -28.98 -4.02
C ASP A 257 -10.02 -28.24 -2.90
N GLY A 258 -10.44 -27.00 -3.17
CA GLY A 258 -11.17 -26.13 -2.26
C GLY A 258 -10.27 -25.30 -1.34
N LEU A 259 -8.96 -25.27 -1.57
CA LEU A 259 -7.97 -24.48 -0.84
C LEU A 259 -7.35 -23.43 -1.78
N ASP A 260 -7.11 -22.21 -1.27
CA ASP A 260 -6.47 -21.17 -2.07
C ASP A 260 -4.95 -21.35 -2.07
N ASP A 261 -4.39 -21.47 -3.28
CA ASP A 261 -2.95 -21.53 -3.53
C ASP A 261 -2.37 -20.13 -3.76
N ILE A 262 -1.07 -19.97 -3.56
CA ILE A 262 -0.40 -18.67 -3.67
C ILE A 262 0.52 -18.65 -4.89
N TYR A 263 0.29 -17.70 -5.80
CA TYR A 263 1.17 -17.42 -6.92
C TYR A 263 1.91 -16.10 -6.74
N LEU A 264 3.23 -16.10 -6.97
CA LEU A 264 4.13 -14.95 -6.82
C LEU A 264 4.80 -14.63 -8.15
N CYS A 265 4.62 -13.40 -8.63
CA CYS A 265 5.45 -12.85 -9.69
C CYS A 265 6.84 -12.48 -9.15
N ASP A 266 7.85 -12.44 -10.02
CA ASP A 266 9.22 -12.08 -9.63
C ASP A 266 9.98 -11.29 -10.72
N GLY A 267 11.17 -10.81 -10.35
CA GLY A 267 12.15 -10.15 -11.20
C GLY A 267 12.62 -11.07 -12.33
N GLY A 268 12.92 -10.48 -13.49
CA GLY A 268 13.42 -11.27 -14.60
C GLY A 268 14.71 -12.03 -14.26
N GLY A 269 14.78 -13.31 -14.62
CA GLY A 269 15.85 -14.22 -14.23
C GLY A 269 15.64 -14.94 -12.89
N LEU A 270 14.62 -14.56 -12.11
CA LEU A 270 14.11 -15.33 -10.97
C LEU A 270 12.83 -16.07 -11.38
N PRO A 271 12.61 -17.30 -10.88
CA PRO A 271 11.36 -18.00 -11.17
C PRO A 271 10.20 -17.39 -10.39
N ASN A 272 9.09 -17.14 -11.08
CA ASN A 272 7.79 -16.99 -10.44
C ASN A 272 7.48 -18.25 -9.61
N ARG A 273 6.70 -18.11 -8.53
CA ARG A 273 6.47 -19.20 -7.57
C ARG A 273 5.00 -19.55 -7.44
N LEU A 274 4.71 -20.84 -7.45
CA LEU A 274 3.39 -21.39 -7.14
C LEU A 274 3.51 -22.29 -5.91
N PHE A 275 2.86 -21.87 -4.83
CA PHE A 275 2.78 -22.59 -3.57
C PHE A 275 1.38 -23.17 -3.40
N VAL A 276 1.26 -24.48 -3.57
CA VAL A 276 -0.01 -25.21 -3.44
C VAL A 276 -0.26 -25.57 -1.99
N GLN A 277 -1.32 -25.03 -1.42
CA GLN A 277 -1.75 -25.25 -0.05
C GLN A 277 -2.10 -26.73 0.16
N GLN A 278 -1.74 -27.25 1.33
CA GLN A 278 -2.13 -28.57 1.80
C GLN A 278 -3.18 -28.45 2.92
N GLN A 279 -3.95 -29.51 3.15
CA GLN A 279 -4.98 -29.55 4.21
C GLN A 279 -4.42 -29.26 5.62
N ASP A 280 -3.14 -29.53 5.85
CA ASP A 280 -2.46 -29.25 7.13
C ASP A 280 -1.97 -27.80 7.26
N GLY A 281 -2.13 -26.98 6.21
CA GLY A 281 -1.70 -25.58 6.14
C GLY A 281 -0.24 -25.39 5.71
N THR A 282 0.49 -26.46 5.39
CA THR A 282 1.78 -26.34 4.70
C THR A 282 1.58 -26.05 3.21
N VAL A 283 2.66 -25.68 2.52
CA VAL A 283 2.64 -25.53 1.05
C VAL A 283 3.63 -26.46 0.37
N LEU A 284 3.29 -26.84 -0.86
CA LEU A 284 4.18 -27.52 -1.80
C LEU A 284 4.53 -26.55 -2.93
N ASP A 285 5.82 -26.45 -3.25
CA ASP A 285 6.24 -25.77 -4.48
C ASP A 285 5.86 -26.63 -5.69
N ARG A 286 5.11 -26.03 -6.62
CA ARG A 286 4.70 -26.61 -7.90
C ARG A 286 5.05 -25.70 -9.08
N SER A 287 5.94 -24.73 -8.88
CA SER A 287 6.28 -23.72 -9.88
C SER A 287 6.73 -24.35 -11.19
N ARG A 288 7.62 -25.35 -11.14
CA ARG A 288 8.16 -25.98 -12.34
C ARG A 288 7.19 -26.96 -12.98
N GLU A 289 6.53 -27.80 -12.19
CA GLU A 289 5.61 -28.82 -12.70
C GLU A 289 4.35 -28.22 -13.32
N SER A 290 3.84 -27.12 -12.76
CA SER A 290 2.67 -26.40 -13.27
C SER A 290 2.95 -25.64 -14.57
N GLY A 291 4.22 -25.41 -14.94
CA GLY A 291 4.56 -24.52 -16.05
C GLY A 291 4.56 -23.03 -15.70
N LEU A 292 4.24 -22.65 -14.46
CA LEU A 292 4.17 -21.25 -14.02
C LEU A 292 5.47 -20.68 -13.43
N GLY A 293 6.55 -21.48 -13.37
CA GLY A 293 7.90 -21.09 -12.97
C GLY A 293 8.62 -20.24 -14.03
N LEU A 294 7.96 -19.18 -14.48
CA LEU A 294 8.41 -18.28 -15.54
C LEU A 294 9.62 -17.46 -15.08
N LEU A 295 10.57 -17.23 -15.98
CA LEU A 295 11.77 -16.42 -15.73
C LEU A 295 11.69 -15.01 -16.35
N ASP A 296 10.64 -14.74 -17.13
CA ASP A 296 10.38 -13.40 -17.66
C ASP A 296 9.91 -12.49 -16.52
N HIS A 297 10.37 -11.24 -16.53
CA HIS A 297 9.96 -10.25 -15.53
C HIS A 297 8.45 -10.08 -15.52
N SER A 298 7.84 -10.42 -14.39
CA SER A 298 6.40 -10.45 -14.18
C SER A 298 6.00 -9.39 -13.14
N PHE A 299 4.96 -8.62 -13.47
CA PHE A 299 4.46 -7.52 -12.64
C PHE A 299 3.20 -7.88 -11.86
N GLY A 300 2.28 -8.60 -12.49
CA GLY A 300 0.99 -8.95 -11.89
C GLY A 300 0.39 -10.18 -12.55
N SER A 301 -0.51 -10.85 -11.85
CA SER A 301 -1.21 -12.04 -12.33
C SER A 301 -2.68 -11.96 -11.94
N LEU A 302 -3.53 -12.62 -12.74
CA LEU A 302 -4.95 -12.75 -12.50
C LEU A 302 -5.36 -14.19 -12.82
N PHE A 303 -6.01 -14.84 -11.88
CA PHE A 303 -6.57 -16.18 -12.04
C PHE A 303 -8.09 -16.09 -12.08
N ALA A 304 -8.69 -16.66 -13.12
CA ALA A 304 -10.12 -16.70 -13.32
C ALA A 304 -10.45 -17.75 -14.38
N ASP A 305 -11.68 -18.24 -14.38
CA ASP A 305 -12.20 -19.10 -15.44
C ASP A 305 -12.49 -18.24 -16.68
N PHE A 306 -11.53 -18.17 -17.62
CA PHE A 306 -11.60 -17.26 -18.76
C PHE A 306 -12.27 -17.89 -19.98
N ASP A 307 -12.45 -19.21 -20.03
CA ASP A 307 -13.17 -19.88 -21.11
C ASP A 307 -14.42 -20.64 -20.66
N ASN A 308 -14.84 -20.42 -19.40
CA ASN A 308 -16.06 -20.92 -18.80
C ASN A 308 -16.12 -22.47 -18.72
N ASP A 309 -14.98 -23.12 -18.51
CA ASP A 309 -14.86 -24.58 -18.42
C ASP A 309 -14.88 -25.14 -16.98
N GLY A 310 -14.82 -24.24 -15.99
CA GLY A 310 -14.93 -24.56 -14.57
C GLY A 310 -13.61 -24.65 -13.83
N ASP A 311 -12.47 -24.41 -14.48
CA ASP A 311 -11.19 -24.22 -13.79
C ASP A 311 -10.57 -22.84 -14.01
N GLN A 312 -9.71 -22.43 -13.07
CA GLN A 312 -9.10 -21.11 -13.11
C GLN A 312 -7.87 -21.13 -14.01
N ASP A 313 -8.01 -20.51 -15.18
CA ASP A 313 -6.92 -20.10 -16.06
C ASP A 313 -6.11 -18.95 -15.45
N THR A 314 -5.05 -18.51 -16.15
CA THR A 314 -4.30 -17.34 -15.72
C THR A 314 -3.88 -16.40 -16.85
N ALA A 315 -3.92 -15.10 -16.54
CA ALA A 315 -3.32 -14.05 -17.32
C ALA A 315 -2.21 -13.36 -16.51
N ILE A 316 -1.01 -13.26 -17.07
CA ILE A 316 0.17 -12.72 -16.40
C ILE A 316 0.68 -11.50 -17.16
N ALA A 317 0.73 -10.35 -16.48
CA ALA A 317 1.34 -9.11 -16.97
C ALA A 317 2.86 -9.19 -16.84
N MET A 318 3.55 -9.11 -17.98
CA MET A 318 5.00 -9.22 -18.06
C MET A 318 5.60 -8.07 -18.86
N ALA A 319 6.90 -7.86 -18.71
CA ALA A 319 7.66 -6.94 -19.55
C ALA A 319 7.49 -7.26 -21.05
N SER A 320 7.30 -8.53 -21.41
CA SER A 320 7.13 -8.99 -22.79
C SER A 320 5.68 -8.86 -23.32
N GLY A 321 4.68 -8.59 -22.48
CA GLY A 321 3.27 -8.50 -22.87
C GLY A 321 2.34 -9.15 -21.83
N ILE A 322 1.20 -9.65 -22.27
CA ILE A 322 0.31 -10.46 -21.41
C ILE A 322 0.40 -11.91 -21.90
N LEU A 323 0.70 -12.82 -20.98
CA LEU A 323 0.69 -14.26 -21.25
C LEU A 323 -0.56 -14.87 -20.65
N ILE A 324 -1.34 -15.55 -21.49
CA ILE A 324 -2.52 -16.29 -21.08
C ILE A 324 -2.16 -17.77 -21.13
N LEU A 325 -2.46 -18.49 -20.06
CA LEU A 325 -2.27 -19.93 -19.97
C LEU A 325 -3.59 -20.59 -19.59
N GLU A 326 -3.90 -21.64 -20.34
CA GLU A 326 -4.99 -22.58 -20.09
C GLU A 326 -4.59 -23.49 -18.93
N ASN A 327 -5.45 -23.66 -17.94
CA ASN A 327 -5.33 -24.71 -16.93
C ASN A 327 -6.06 -25.97 -17.42
N ASP A 328 -5.60 -27.16 -17.00
CA ASP A 328 -6.23 -28.44 -17.38
C ASP A 328 -7.11 -29.01 -16.25
N GLY A 329 -7.50 -28.15 -15.30
CA GLY A 329 -8.18 -28.49 -14.07
C GLY A 329 -7.32 -29.17 -13.00
N THR A 330 -6.04 -29.46 -13.27
CA THR A 330 -5.12 -30.12 -12.31
C THR A 330 -4.03 -29.21 -11.77
N GLY A 331 -4.02 -27.95 -12.20
CA GLY A 331 -2.95 -26.99 -11.89
C GLY A 331 -1.77 -27.08 -12.85
N THR A 332 -1.96 -27.67 -14.03
CA THR A 332 -0.95 -27.70 -15.11
C THR A 332 -1.34 -26.69 -16.18
N PHE A 333 -0.47 -25.71 -16.41
CA PHE A 333 -0.75 -24.58 -17.28
C PHE A 333 -0.01 -24.69 -18.61
N SER A 334 -0.72 -24.44 -19.71
CA SER A 334 -0.18 -24.42 -21.06
C SER A 334 -0.42 -23.07 -21.73
N PRO A 335 0.61 -22.44 -22.33
CA PRO A 335 0.44 -21.13 -22.94
C PRO A 335 -0.44 -21.19 -24.19
N VAL A 336 -1.48 -20.36 -24.21
CA VAL A 336 -2.29 -20.16 -25.42
C VAL A 336 -1.50 -19.27 -26.37
N THR A 337 -1.43 -19.63 -27.66
CA THR A 337 -0.52 -18.99 -28.62
C THR A 337 -0.92 -17.53 -28.96
N ALA A 338 -2.08 -17.07 -28.49
CA ALA A 338 -2.58 -15.72 -28.67
C ALA A 338 -1.84 -14.73 -27.75
N LYS A 339 -0.67 -14.26 -28.19
CA LYS A 339 0.05 -13.21 -27.47
C LYS A 339 -0.68 -11.87 -27.62
N SER A 340 -1.28 -11.39 -26.53
CA SER A 340 -1.67 -9.99 -26.44
C SER A 340 -0.41 -9.17 -26.12
N PHE A 341 -0.07 -8.26 -27.02
CA PHE A 341 1.07 -7.36 -26.87
C PHE A 341 0.55 -5.93 -26.75
N PRO A 342 0.26 -5.47 -25.52
CA PRO A 342 -0.02 -4.07 -25.34
C PRO A 342 1.09 -3.19 -25.90
N SER A 343 0.68 -2.07 -26.48
CA SER A 343 1.54 -1.02 -27.00
C SER A 343 2.46 -0.41 -25.93
N ALA A 344 2.12 -0.64 -24.65
CA ALA A 344 2.87 -0.27 -23.47
C ALA A 344 3.18 -1.50 -22.58
N VAL A 345 3.93 -1.31 -21.50
CA VAL A 345 4.21 -2.39 -20.55
C VAL A 345 3.04 -2.54 -19.59
N PRO A 346 2.36 -3.70 -19.52
CA PRO A 346 1.30 -3.95 -18.55
C PRO A 346 1.90 -4.24 -17.17
N TYR A 347 1.34 -3.62 -16.13
CA TYR A 347 1.78 -3.80 -14.75
C TYR A 347 0.76 -4.57 -13.91
N SER A 348 -0.54 -4.35 -14.15
CA SER A 348 -1.62 -5.08 -13.50
C SER A 348 -2.75 -5.35 -14.49
N LEU A 349 -3.58 -6.32 -14.12
CA LEU A 349 -4.74 -6.77 -14.88
C LEU A 349 -5.96 -6.72 -13.96
N ALA A 350 -7.11 -6.38 -14.52
CA ALA A 350 -8.41 -6.51 -13.88
C ALA A 350 -9.39 -7.13 -14.88
N ALA A 351 -10.31 -7.97 -14.41
CA ALA A 351 -11.31 -8.61 -15.27
C ALA A 351 -12.74 -8.26 -14.86
N ALA A 352 -13.60 -8.16 -15.86
CA ALA A 352 -15.04 -8.06 -15.74
C ALA A 352 -15.67 -8.43 -17.10
N ASP A 353 -16.89 -8.95 -17.09
CA ASP A 353 -17.73 -9.03 -18.29
C ASP A 353 -18.33 -7.63 -18.52
N TYR A 354 -17.61 -6.77 -19.25
CA TYR A 354 -18.03 -5.36 -19.41
C TYR A 354 -19.09 -5.17 -20.50
N ASP A 355 -19.30 -6.18 -21.34
CA ASP A 355 -20.24 -6.14 -22.46
C ASP A 355 -21.45 -7.09 -22.34
N GLU A 356 -21.56 -7.75 -21.18
CA GLU A 356 -22.63 -8.68 -20.79
C GLU A 356 -22.78 -9.86 -21.76
N ASP A 357 -21.67 -10.34 -22.34
CA ASP A 357 -21.67 -11.50 -23.24
C ASP A 357 -21.41 -12.84 -22.53
N GLY A 358 -21.08 -12.80 -21.24
CA GLY A 358 -20.85 -13.96 -20.39
C GLY A 358 -19.40 -14.41 -20.32
N ASP A 359 -18.49 -13.79 -21.07
CA ASP A 359 -17.06 -14.07 -21.03
C ASP A 359 -16.32 -12.97 -20.23
N LEU A 360 -15.36 -13.34 -19.38
CA LEU A 360 -14.57 -12.34 -18.66
C LEU A 360 -13.55 -11.67 -19.61
N ASP A 361 -13.59 -10.35 -19.68
CA ASP A 361 -12.66 -9.52 -20.43
C ASP A 361 -11.50 -9.01 -19.58
N LEU A 362 -10.44 -8.51 -20.22
CA LEU A 362 -9.24 -8.04 -19.52
C LEU A 362 -8.99 -6.55 -19.74
N PHE A 363 -8.80 -5.80 -18.65
CA PHE A 363 -8.22 -4.47 -18.68
C PHE A 363 -6.78 -4.50 -18.17
N ALA A 364 -5.86 -3.98 -18.98
CA ALA A 364 -4.45 -3.90 -18.67
C ALA A 364 -4.02 -2.48 -18.32
N SER A 365 -3.64 -2.27 -17.06
CA SER A 365 -3.04 -1.01 -16.60
C SER A 365 -1.60 -0.95 -17.08
N CYS A 366 -1.27 0.06 -17.86
CA CYS A 366 0.03 0.24 -18.47
C CYS A 366 0.69 1.51 -17.95
N TYR A 367 1.95 1.39 -17.51
CA TYR A 367 2.64 2.46 -16.81
C TYR A 367 3.57 3.25 -17.74
N VAL A 368 4.47 2.55 -18.46
CA VAL A 368 5.43 3.15 -19.40
C VAL A 368 5.21 2.67 -20.82
N GLN A 369 5.47 3.55 -21.79
CA GLN A 369 5.51 3.17 -23.20
C GLN A 369 6.62 2.14 -23.43
N ARG A 370 6.34 1.15 -24.27
CA ARG A 370 7.34 0.15 -24.65
C ARG A 370 8.44 0.83 -25.47
N ALA A 371 9.67 0.83 -24.96
CA ALA A 371 10.79 1.47 -25.65
C ALA A 371 11.12 0.75 -26.97
N GLY A 372 11.39 1.51 -28.02
CA GLY A 372 12.20 1.06 -29.16
C GLY A 372 13.68 0.87 -28.77
N ALA A 373 14.60 0.90 -29.73
CA ALA A 373 16.05 0.61 -29.57
C ALA A 373 16.86 1.52 -28.59
N HIS A 374 16.21 2.30 -27.72
CA HIS A 374 16.84 3.14 -26.69
C HIS A 374 16.23 2.83 -25.32
N ARG A 375 16.66 1.71 -24.73
CA ARG A 375 16.20 1.10 -23.46
C ARG A 375 16.64 1.84 -22.17
N HIS A 376 16.96 3.14 -22.23
CA HIS A 376 17.71 3.81 -21.16
C HIS A 376 16.94 4.90 -20.40
N SER A 377 15.66 4.65 -20.06
CA SER A 377 15.05 5.40 -18.95
C SER A 377 14.35 4.48 -17.99
N PHE A 378 15.07 4.26 -16.90
CA PHE A 378 14.70 3.55 -15.68
C PHE A 378 13.58 4.24 -14.88
N VAL A 379 13.27 5.52 -15.17
CA VAL A 379 12.27 6.30 -14.44
C VAL A 379 11.24 6.85 -15.42
N ALA A 380 9.96 6.69 -15.08
CA ALA A 380 8.87 7.43 -15.71
C ALA A 380 9.23 8.92 -15.81
N ARG A 381 8.96 9.54 -16.97
CA ARG A 381 9.18 10.97 -17.19
C ARG A 381 7.83 11.66 -17.38
N PRO A 382 7.02 11.79 -16.32
CA PRO A 382 5.69 12.39 -16.43
C PRO A 382 5.81 13.87 -16.79
N LEU A 383 5.10 14.30 -17.83
CA LEU A 383 5.18 15.66 -18.36
C LEU A 383 3.78 16.22 -18.68
N PRO A 384 3.31 17.24 -17.96
CA PRO A 384 3.79 17.71 -16.64
C PRO A 384 3.42 16.68 -15.55
N TYR A 385 4.20 16.63 -14.46
CA TYR A 385 4.02 15.67 -13.35
C TYR A 385 2.57 15.51 -12.85
N HIS A 386 1.84 16.61 -12.64
CA HIS A 386 0.50 16.61 -12.02
C HIS A 386 -0.66 16.34 -12.99
N ASP A 387 -0.41 16.34 -14.30
CA ASP A 387 -1.43 16.13 -15.33
C ASP A 387 -0.82 15.40 -16.54
N ALA A 388 0.01 14.39 -16.24
CA ALA A 388 0.76 13.69 -17.25
C ALA A 388 -0.17 12.84 -18.12
N THR A 389 -0.01 12.91 -19.43
CA THR A 389 -0.75 12.09 -20.41
C THR A 389 0.19 11.37 -21.38
N ASN A 390 1.47 11.27 -21.02
CA ASN A 390 2.53 10.69 -21.84
C ASN A 390 3.03 9.33 -21.33
N GLY A 391 2.25 8.67 -20.46
CA GLY A 391 2.55 7.34 -19.96
C GLY A 391 2.19 6.24 -20.96
N GLY A 392 2.14 5.01 -20.46
CA GLY A 392 1.66 3.85 -21.21
C GLY A 392 0.17 3.98 -21.53
N ARG A 393 -0.25 3.49 -22.70
CA ARG A 393 -1.67 3.42 -23.04
C ARG A 393 -2.25 2.16 -22.42
N ASN A 394 -3.30 2.29 -21.60
CA ASN A 394 -4.05 1.16 -21.09
C ASN A 394 -4.80 0.44 -22.22
N GLU A 395 -5.07 -0.84 -22.05
CA GLU A 395 -5.76 -1.63 -23.06
C GLU A 395 -6.93 -2.41 -22.47
N LEU A 396 -8.09 -2.30 -23.12
CA LEU A 396 -9.23 -3.20 -22.90
C LEU A 396 -9.19 -4.28 -23.99
N LEU A 397 -9.20 -5.53 -23.56
CA LEU A 397 -9.09 -6.71 -24.38
C LEU A 397 -10.37 -7.52 -24.21
N ARG A 398 -11.18 -7.58 -25.25
CA ARG A 398 -12.39 -8.37 -25.29
C ARG A 398 -12.06 -9.85 -25.45
N ASN A 399 -12.66 -10.72 -24.66
CA ASN A 399 -12.62 -12.15 -24.84
C ASN A 399 -13.54 -12.57 -26.01
N GLU A 400 -13.00 -13.32 -26.97
CA GLU A 400 -13.71 -13.80 -28.16
C GLU A 400 -13.92 -15.33 -28.08
N GLY A 401 -13.92 -15.84 -26.84
CA GLY A 401 -13.99 -17.25 -26.47
C GLY A 401 -12.69 -18.03 -26.76
N SER A 402 -12.55 -19.18 -26.08
CA SER A 402 -11.40 -20.07 -26.19
C SER A 402 -10.07 -19.34 -25.94
N LEU A 403 -10.04 -18.50 -24.90
CA LEU A 403 -8.85 -17.76 -24.46
C LEU A 403 -8.23 -16.87 -25.55
N ARG A 404 -9.05 -16.37 -26.49
CA ARG A 404 -8.61 -15.44 -27.54
C ARG A 404 -9.08 -14.04 -27.20
N PHE A 405 -8.14 -13.11 -27.08
CA PHE A 405 -8.45 -11.73 -26.72
C PHE A 405 -8.15 -10.75 -27.85
N ARG A 406 -9.03 -9.75 -28.03
CA ARG A 406 -8.90 -8.70 -29.03
C ARG A 406 -8.94 -7.32 -28.38
N ASN A 407 -7.98 -6.45 -28.74
CA ASN A 407 -8.00 -5.08 -28.25
C ASN A 407 -9.19 -4.29 -28.81
N VAL A 408 -10.06 -3.82 -27.92
CA VAL A 408 -11.27 -3.03 -28.19
C VAL A 408 -11.21 -1.62 -27.59
N THR A 409 -10.07 -1.22 -27.01
CA THR A 409 -9.88 0.04 -26.27
C THR A 409 -10.49 1.27 -26.96
N LYS A 410 -10.26 1.42 -28.26
CA LYS A 410 -10.81 2.55 -29.03
C LYS A 410 -12.30 2.38 -29.34
N GLU A 411 -12.73 1.16 -29.62
CA GLU A 411 -14.12 0.82 -29.92
C GLU A 411 -15.03 1.06 -28.71
N ALA A 412 -14.52 0.75 -27.52
CA ALA A 412 -15.21 0.92 -26.24
C ALA A 412 -15.19 2.37 -25.72
N GLY A 413 -14.51 3.31 -26.37
CA GLY A 413 -14.51 4.73 -25.97
C GLY A 413 -13.43 5.14 -24.96
N LEU A 414 -12.52 4.24 -24.56
CA LEU A 414 -11.43 4.54 -23.62
C LEU A 414 -10.28 5.36 -24.23
N HIS A 415 -10.36 5.67 -25.52
CA HIS A 415 -9.36 6.49 -26.21
C HIS A 415 -10.00 7.67 -26.96
N PRO A 416 -9.50 8.91 -26.80
CA PRO A 416 -8.34 9.35 -26.02
C PRO A 416 -8.59 9.46 -24.51
N GLY A 417 -7.53 9.58 -23.71
CA GLY A 417 -7.61 9.86 -22.26
C GLY A 417 -6.96 8.83 -21.34
N ASN A 418 -6.65 7.63 -21.85
CA ASN A 418 -6.12 6.51 -21.08
C ASN A 418 -4.60 6.27 -21.22
N SER A 419 -3.81 7.32 -21.46
CA SER A 419 -2.35 7.25 -21.62
C SER A 419 -1.58 7.88 -20.46
N LYS A 420 -2.05 7.63 -19.25
CA LYS A 420 -1.45 8.12 -18.00
C LYS A 420 -0.48 7.06 -17.47
N PHE A 421 -0.04 7.18 -16.22
CA PHE A 421 0.89 6.25 -15.58
C PHE A 421 0.11 5.31 -14.65
N SER A 422 -0.58 4.33 -15.23
CA SER A 422 -1.54 3.50 -14.48
C SER A 422 -0.87 2.29 -13.83
N TYR A 423 -1.15 2.07 -12.53
CA TYR A 423 -0.71 0.88 -11.80
C TYR A 423 -1.85 -0.08 -11.49
N SER A 424 -3.08 0.41 -11.34
CA SER A 424 -4.20 -0.39 -10.87
C SER A 424 -5.49 0.12 -11.48
N ALA A 425 -6.41 -0.82 -11.73
CA ALA A 425 -7.77 -0.53 -12.10
C ALA A 425 -8.71 -1.47 -11.33
N SER A 426 -9.93 -1.00 -11.08
CA SER A 426 -10.93 -1.76 -10.35
C SER A 426 -12.31 -1.51 -10.95
N TRP A 427 -13.07 -2.59 -11.12
CA TRP A 427 -14.41 -2.60 -11.68
C TRP A 427 -15.46 -2.50 -10.58
N GLU A 428 -16.52 -1.72 -10.80
CA GLU A 428 -17.69 -1.63 -9.90
C GLU A 428 -18.88 -1.04 -10.66
N ASP A 429 -20.11 -1.43 -10.32
CA ASP A 429 -21.34 -0.76 -10.75
C ASP A 429 -21.65 0.38 -9.76
N TYR A 430 -20.84 1.45 -9.83
CA TYR A 430 -20.83 2.48 -8.77
C TYR A 430 -22.09 3.34 -8.76
N ASP A 431 -22.81 3.39 -9.88
CA ASP A 431 -24.06 4.13 -10.04
C ASP A 431 -25.32 3.26 -10.03
N GLN A 432 -25.15 1.93 -9.88
CA GLN A 432 -26.21 0.92 -9.77
C GLN A 432 -27.12 0.86 -11.01
N ASP A 433 -26.57 1.14 -12.19
CA ASP A 433 -27.30 1.06 -13.46
C ASP A 433 -27.22 -0.35 -14.11
N GLY A 434 -26.40 -1.23 -13.53
CA GLY A 434 -26.22 -2.61 -13.94
C GLY A 434 -25.13 -2.81 -14.98
N ASP A 435 -24.43 -1.76 -15.40
CA ASP A 435 -23.26 -1.84 -16.27
C ASP A 435 -21.97 -1.76 -15.42
N MET A 436 -20.97 -2.60 -15.71
CA MET A 436 -19.69 -2.51 -15.00
C MET A 436 -18.92 -1.25 -15.41
N ASP A 437 -18.59 -0.39 -14.44
CA ASP A 437 -17.76 0.80 -14.61
C ASP A 437 -16.32 0.56 -14.18
N LEU A 438 -15.41 1.42 -14.63
CA LEU A 438 -13.98 1.23 -14.44
C LEU A 438 -13.30 2.43 -13.80
N TYR A 439 -12.74 2.27 -12.61
CA TYR A 439 -11.83 3.25 -12.02
C TYR A 439 -10.37 2.88 -12.30
N VAL A 440 -9.57 3.86 -12.69
CA VAL A 440 -8.14 3.69 -12.97
C VAL A 440 -7.31 4.63 -12.10
N ALA A 441 -6.47 4.03 -11.24
CA ALA A 441 -5.51 4.72 -10.40
C ALA A 441 -4.20 4.96 -11.16
N ASN A 442 -3.79 6.22 -11.21
CA ASN A 442 -2.60 6.69 -11.90
C ASN A 442 -1.61 7.26 -10.89
N ASP A 443 -0.34 6.86 -10.99
CA ASP A 443 0.76 7.47 -10.24
C ASP A 443 0.99 8.93 -10.65
N PHE A 444 0.86 9.18 -11.97
CA PHE A 444 0.97 10.52 -12.54
C PHE A 444 -0.16 10.84 -13.49
N GLY A 445 -0.66 12.07 -13.35
CA GLY A 445 -1.90 12.53 -13.97
C GLY A 445 -3.13 12.19 -13.14
N GLY A 446 -4.23 12.92 -13.32
CA GLY A 446 -5.45 12.64 -12.56
C GLY A 446 -6.04 11.25 -12.85
N ASN A 447 -6.54 10.57 -11.83
CA ASN A 447 -7.29 9.31 -11.93
C ASN A 447 -8.52 9.45 -12.83
N ASN A 448 -8.94 8.33 -13.41
CA ASN A 448 -10.11 8.24 -14.27
C ASN A 448 -11.20 7.39 -13.60
N LEU A 449 -12.46 7.76 -13.84
CA LEU A 449 -13.64 6.94 -13.56
C LEU A 449 -14.40 6.88 -14.88
N TYR A 450 -14.38 5.74 -15.53
CA TYR A 450 -15.05 5.53 -16.80
C TYR A 450 -16.43 4.93 -16.55
N ARG A 451 -17.48 5.71 -16.78
CA ARG A 451 -18.87 5.22 -16.76
C ARG A 451 -19.15 4.43 -18.04
N ASN A 452 -19.63 3.21 -17.93
CA ASN A 452 -20.16 2.42 -19.04
C ASN A 452 -21.63 2.80 -19.29
N ALA A 453 -22.03 2.87 -20.56
CA ALA A 453 -23.38 3.23 -20.95
C ALA A 453 -23.99 2.14 -21.83
N LEU A 454 -23.71 0.87 -21.50
CA LEU A 454 -24.13 -0.30 -22.28
C LEU A 454 -25.65 -0.38 -22.37
N ARG A 455 -26.35 -0.37 -21.24
CA ARG A 455 -27.82 -0.44 -21.18
C ARG A 455 -28.48 0.80 -21.78
N GLU A 456 -27.86 1.97 -21.64
CA GLU A 456 -28.37 3.23 -22.18
C GLU A 456 -28.22 3.30 -23.72
N SER A 457 -27.07 2.90 -24.24
CA SER A 457 -26.71 3.09 -25.66
C SER A 457 -26.85 1.82 -26.52
N GLY A 458 -27.09 0.67 -25.90
CA GLY A 458 -27.18 -0.64 -26.54
C GLY A 458 -25.84 -1.24 -26.96
N LYS A 459 -24.72 -0.66 -26.52
CA LYS A 459 -23.35 -1.14 -26.73
C LYS A 459 -22.42 -0.56 -25.67
N PRO A 460 -21.33 -1.22 -25.30
CA PRO A 460 -20.41 -0.65 -24.31
C PRO A 460 -19.81 0.65 -24.84
N THR A 461 -19.88 1.71 -24.03
CA THR A 461 -19.31 3.02 -24.38
C THR A 461 -18.90 3.71 -23.09
N PHE A 462 -17.60 3.76 -22.86
CA PHE A 462 -17.01 4.38 -21.69
C PHE A 462 -16.82 5.90 -21.85
N THR A 463 -17.17 6.65 -20.82
CA THR A 463 -16.90 8.10 -20.72
C THR A 463 -16.21 8.40 -19.40
N ASP A 464 -15.08 9.13 -19.42
CA ASP A 464 -14.43 9.59 -18.18
C ASP A 464 -15.28 10.66 -17.50
N VAL A 465 -15.76 10.35 -16.30
CA VAL A 465 -16.61 11.18 -15.45
C VAL A 465 -15.93 11.49 -14.11
N ALA A 466 -14.62 11.26 -13.95
CA ALA A 466 -13.95 11.40 -12.66
C ALA A 466 -14.12 12.81 -12.04
N ALA A 467 -14.08 13.85 -12.86
CA ALA A 467 -14.23 15.23 -12.39
C ALA A 467 -15.68 15.53 -11.97
N GLU A 468 -16.63 15.07 -12.78
CA GLU A 468 -18.06 15.16 -12.58
C GLU A 468 -18.55 14.33 -11.41
N ALA A 469 -17.90 13.22 -11.10
CA ALA A 469 -18.21 12.37 -9.96
C ALA A 469 -17.53 12.87 -8.67
N GLY A 470 -16.43 13.64 -8.78
CA GLY A 470 -15.68 14.16 -7.63
C GLY A 470 -14.56 13.26 -7.15
N VAL A 471 -14.16 12.28 -7.97
CA VAL A 471 -13.10 11.29 -7.67
C VAL A 471 -11.85 11.47 -8.53
N ARG A 472 -11.74 12.59 -9.28
CA ARG A 472 -10.51 12.94 -10.02
C ARG A 472 -9.40 13.32 -9.05
N ASP A 473 -8.75 12.29 -8.55
CA ASP A 473 -7.62 12.39 -7.64
C ASP A 473 -6.33 12.59 -8.43
N VAL A 474 -5.48 13.50 -7.97
CA VAL A 474 -4.21 13.85 -8.65
C VAL A 474 -2.99 13.39 -7.88
N ALA A 475 -3.16 12.72 -6.73
CA ALA A 475 -2.05 12.13 -6.00
C ALA A 475 -1.52 10.86 -6.68
N ALA A 476 -0.45 10.29 -6.12
CA ALA A 476 0.22 9.11 -6.66
C ALA A 476 -0.60 7.83 -6.41
N GLY A 477 -1.58 7.55 -7.27
CA GLY A 477 -2.49 6.41 -7.15
C GLY A 477 -1.80 5.08 -7.48
N MET A 478 -1.73 4.18 -6.50
CA MET A 478 -1.09 2.86 -6.60
C MET A 478 -2.09 1.72 -6.64
N SER A 479 -3.22 1.88 -5.94
CA SER A 479 -4.31 0.90 -5.86
C SER A 479 -5.67 1.57 -5.79
N ALA A 480 -6.71 0.83 -6.17
CA ALA A 480 -8.10 1.20 -5.95
C ALA A 480 -8.89 -0.03 -5.49
N CYS A 481 -9.77 0.14 -4.50
CA CYS A 481 -10.73 -0.89 -4.09
C CYS A 481 -12.07 -0.24 -3.70
N TRP A 482 -13.13 -1.00 -3.89
CA TRP A 482 -14.50 -0.62 -3.59
C TRP A 482 -14.99 -1.34 -2.34
N GLY A 483 -15.86 -0.69 -1.56
CA GLY A 483 -16.46 -1.26 -0.36
C GLY A 483 -17.48 -0.31 0.26
N ASP A 484 -18.46 -0.83 0.99
CA ASP A 484 -19.52 -0.06 1.63
C ASP A 484 -19.12 0.25 3.09
N PHE A 485 -18.22 1.22 3.26
CA PHE A 485 -17.58 1.43 4.57
C PHE A 485 -18.55 2.01 5.61
N ASP A 486 -19.66 2.60 5.18
CA ASP A 486 -20.69 3.17 6.04
C ASP A 486 -22.01 2.39 6.06
N ASN A 487 -22.05 1.23 5.39
CA ASN A 487 -23.19 0.31 5.31
C ASN A 487 -24.48 0.97 4.77
N ASN A 488 -24.35 1.86 3.79
CA ASN A 488 -25.48 2.57 3.19
C ASN A 488 -26.01 1.90 1.91
N GLY A 489 -25.37 0.82 1.45
CA GLY A 489 -25.69 0.06 0.25
C GLY A 489 -25.12 0.65 -1.04
N LEU A 490 -24.20 1.61 -0.96
CA LEU A 490 -23.49 2.20 -2.09
C LEU A 490 -22.00 1.92 -1.94
N ALA A 491 -21.36 1.39 -2.99
CA ALA A 491 -19.93 1.17 -2.98
C ALA A 491 -19.16 2.50 -2.90
N ASP A 492 -18.36 2.66 -1.85
CA ASP A 492 -17.41 3.75 -1.68
C ASP A 492 -16.05 3.39 -2.30
N LEU A 493 -15.28 4.41 -2.64
CA LEU A 493 -13.99 4.23 -3.30
C LEU A 493 -12.83 4.59 -2.38
N TYR A 494 -11.92 3.64 -2.17
CA TYR A 494 -10.64 3.90 -1.55
C TYR A 494 -9.50 3.85 -2.58
N VAL A 495 -8.58 4.81 -2.49
CA VAL A 495 -7.41 4.92 -3.36
C VAL A 495 -6.13 4.94 -2.51
N GLY A 496 -5.30 3.91 -2.68
CA GLY A 496 -3.96 3.85 -2.11
C GLY A 496 -3.06 4.88 -2.78
N ASN A 497 -2.45 5.75 -1.98
CA ASN A 497 -1.53 6.79 -2.44
C ASN A 497 -0.23 6.81 -1.60
N MET A 498 0.65 7.77 -1.87
CA MET A 498 1.88 7.98 -1.10
C MET A 498 1.76 9.13 -0.10
N PHE A 499 1.83 8.83 1.20
CA PHE A 499 1.96 9.83 2.25
C PHE A 499 3.38 10.39 2.33
N SER A 500 3.53 11.72 2.40
CA SER A 500 4.84 12.38 2.57
C SER A 500 4.86 13.29 3.80
N SER A 501 5.65 12.90 4.82
CA SER A 501 5.88 13.74 6.00
C SER A 501 6.54 15.07 5.64
N ALA A 502 7.58 15.02 4.80
CA ALA A 502 8.29 16.21 4.30
C ALA A 502 7.39 17.08 3.41
N GLY A 503 6.59 16.47 2.53
CA GLY A 503 5.63 17.20 1.71
C GLY A 503 4.59 17.95 2.54
N ASN A 504 4.04 17.31 3.59
CA ASN A 504 3.11 17.97 4.51
C ASN A 504 3.77 19.10 5.32
N ARG A 505 5.07 19.00 5.58
CA ARG A 505 5.83 20.05 6.28
C ARG A 505 6.16 21.23 5.38
N ILE A 506 6.58 20.99 4.14
CA ILE A 506 7.10 22.00 3.22
C ILE A 506 5.98 22.68 2.43
N ALA A 507 5.03 21.92 1.85
CA ALA A 507 4.04 22.44 0.90
C ALA A 507 3.00 23.40 1.53
N PHE A 508 2.93 23.43 2.86
CA PHE A 508 2.02 24.29 3.62
C PHE A 508 2.70 25.55 4.16
N GLN A 509 4.00 25.73 3.94
CA GLN A 509 4.71 26.94 4.35
C GLN A 509 4.42 28.09 3.40
N GLU A 510 4.36 29.31 3.93
CA GLU A 510 4.13 30.52 3.16
C GLU A 510 5.18 30.71 2.05
N LYS A 511 6.44 30.39 2.37
CA LYS A 511 7.59 30.49 1.45
C LYS A 511 7.48 29.49 0.29
N PHE A 512 6.83 28.34 0.48
CA PHE A 512 6.71 27.34 -0.58
C PHE A 512 5.85 27.88 -1.73
N LYS A 513 6.50 28.06 -2.89
CA LYS A 513 5.89 28.64 -4.09
C LYS A 513 5.20 29.99 -3.78
N SER A 514 5.81 30.84 -2.95
CA SER A 514 5.24 32.13 -2.53
C SER A 514 4.87 33.08 -3.67
N GLY A 515 5.61 33.03 -4.80
CA GLY A 515 5.28 33.74 -6.04
C GLY A 515 4.43 32.95 -7.04
N GLY A 516 3.99 31.74 -6.69
CA GLY A 516 3.22 30.84 -7.55
C GLY A 516 1.71 30.95 -7.35
N LYS A 517 0.97 30.26 -8.22
CA LYS A 517 -0.50 30.15 -8.14
C LYS A 517 -0.92 29.29 -6.93
N ALA A 518 -2.01 29.67 -6.27
CA ALA A 518 -2.54 28.93 -5.12
C ALA A 518 -2.94 27.50 -5.49
N GLU A 519 -3.47 27.31 -6.71
CA GLU A 519 -3.85 26.01 -7.27
C GLU A 519 -2.65 25.09 -7.41
N THR A 520 -1.50 25.62 -7.86
CA THR A 520 -0.25 24.83 -7.94
C THR A 520 0.19 24.34 -6.57
N ARG A 521 0.10 25.20 -5.54
CA ARG A 521 0.42 24.80 -4.17
C ARG A 521 -0.55 23.75 -3.63
N ALA A 522 -1.85 23.88 -3.94
CA ALA A 522 -2.87 22.89 -3.57
C ALA A 522 -2.58 21.50 -4.18
N LEU A 523 -2.03 21.43 -5.40
CA LEU A 523 -1.63 20.15 -6.01
C LEU A 523 -0.51 19.45 -5.22
N TYR A 524 0.51 20.18 -4.77
CA TYR A 524 1.57 19.61 -3.92
C TYR A 524 1.04 19.17 -2.56
N GLN A 525 0.15 19.97 -1.96
CA GLN A 525 -0.50 19.62 -0.70
C GLN A 525 -1.34 18.35 -0.85
N ARG A 526 -2.07 18.21 -1.96
CA ARG A 526 -2.83 17.00 -2.27
C ARG A 526 -1.90 15.80 -2.42
N HIS A 527 -0.81 15.89 -3.18
CA HIS A 527 0.15 14.79 -3.32
C HIS A 527 0.75 14.36 -1.98
N ALA A 528 1.05 15.31 -1.10
CA ALA A 528 1.66 14.99 0.20
C ALA A 528 0.69 14.32 1.18
N ARG A 529 -0.62 14.59 1.07
CA ARG A 529 -1.65 14.18 2.05
C ARG A 529 -1.70 12.66 2.28
N GLY A 530 -1.38 11.85 1.27
CA GLY A 530 -1.56 10.40 1.29
C GLY A 530 -2.91 9.97 0.71
N ASN A 531 -3.48 8.92 1.28
CA ASN A 531 -4.56 8.12 0.70
C ASN A 531 -5.89 8.88 0.64
N SER A 532 -6.81 8.36 -0.17
CA SER A 532 -8.16 8.92 -0.33
C SER A 532 -9.24 7.91 -0.01
N LEU A 533 -10.27 8.34 0.71
CA LEU A 533 -11.55 7.66 0.83
C LEU A 533 -12.65 8.60 0.31
N PHE A 534 -13.36 8.16 -0.71
CA PHE A 534 -14.45 8.87 -1.36
C PHE A 534 -15.76 8.18 -1.02
N GLN A 535 -16.59 8.85 -0.22
CA GLN A 535 -17.92 8.37 0.14
C GLN A 535 -18.88 8.57 -1.03
N ASN A 536 -19.56 7.52 -1.46
CA ASN A 536 -20.60 7.54 -2.47
C ASN A 536 -21.86 8.17 -1.88
N LEU A 537 -22.35 9.23 -2.52
CA LEU A 537 -23.57 9.95 -2.12
C LEU A 537 -24.79 9.53 -2.94
N GLY A 538 -24.61 8.55 -3.84
CA GLY A 538 -25.56 8.16 -4.87
C GLY A 538 -25.58 9.16 -6.03
N GLN A 539 -26.34 8.82 -7.07
CA GLN A 539 -26.50 9.66 -8.27
C GLN A 539 -25.16 10.00 -8.94
N GLY A 540 -24.20 9.07 -8.87
CA GLY A 540 -22.87 9.19 -9.46
C GLY A 540 -21.99 10.30 -8.85
N ARG A 541 -22.19 10.65 -7.57
CA ARG A 541 -21.43 11.71 -6.89
C ARG A 541 -20.77 11.19 -5.64
N PHE A 542 -19.53 11.64 -5.41
CA PHE A 542 -18.74 11.27 -4.26
C PHE A 542 -18.30 12.50 -3.45
N LYS A 543 -17.95 12.23 -2.19
CA LYS A 543 -17.35 13.20 -1.27
C LYS A 543 -16.05 12.65 -0.70
N ASP A 544 -14.97 13.42 -0.83
CA ASP A 544 -13.71 13.12 -0.12
C ASP A 544 -13.92 13.25 1.40
N VAL A 545 -13.86 12.13 2.10
CA VAL A 545 -13.98 12.03 3.57
C VAL A 545 -12.67 11.62 4.25
N SER A 546 -11.58 11.52 3.49
CA SER A 546 -10.30 10.94 3.91
C SER A 546 -9.73 11.51 5.22
N VAL A 547 -9.84 12.83 5.40
CA VAL A 547 -9.35 13.50 6.62
C VAL A 547 -10.25 13.22 7.81
N SER A 548 -11.58 13.27 7.63
CA SER A 548 -12.54 13.03 8.69
C SER A 548 -12.61 11.57 9.13
N SER A 549 -12.36 10.63 8.22
CA SER A 549 -12.30 9.19 8.50
C SER A 549 -10.94 8.76 9.06
N GLY A 550 -9.90 9.60 8.92
CA GLY A 550 -8.55 9.29 9.37
C GLY A 550 -7.76 8.36 8.44
N THR A 551 -8.23 8.14 7.21
CA THR A 551 -7.66 7.16 6.27
C THR A 551 -6.49 7.71 5.45
N THR A 552 -6.11 8.98 5.62
CA THR A 552 -4.98 9.57 4.85
C THR A 552 -3.63 8.91 5.13
N MET A 553 -3.45 8.31 6.32
CA MET A 553 -2.18 7.76 6.79
C MET A 553 -2.07 6.25 6.54
N GLY A 554 -1.97 5.84 5.29
CA GLY A 554 -1.55 4.47 4.94
C GLY A 554 -0.10 4.39 4.47
N ARG A 555 0.76 5.34 4.89
CA ARG A 555 2.17 5.45 4.49
C ARG A 555 2.33 5.45 2.96
N TRP A 556 3.29 4.70 2.41
CA TRP A 556 3.45 4.52 0.97
C TRP A 556 2.67 3.28 0.54
N ALA A 557 1.39 3.46 0.26
CA ALA A 557 0.49 2.35 -0.06
C ALA A 557 0.77 1.79 -1.45
N TRP A 558 0.76 0.46 -1.58
CA TRP A 558 0.91 -0.24 -2.86
C TRP A 558 -0.33 -1.06 -3.24
N SER A 559 -1.07 -1.56 -2.25
CA SER A 559 -2.33 -2.26 -2.43
C SER A 559 -3.30 -1.96 -1.29
N SER A 560 -4.59 -2.16 -1.56
CA SER A 560 -5.68 -1.95 -0.61
C SER A 560 -6.83 -2.93 -0.86
N LEU A 561 -7.53 -3.30 0.20
CA LEU A 561 -8.68 -4.20 0.15
C LEU A 561 -9.70 -3.80 1.22
N PHE A 562 -10.98 -3.76 0.85
CA PHE A 562 -12.08 -3.85 1.80
C PHE A 562 -12.46 -5.31 2.02
N ALA A 563 -12.55 -5.73 3.28
CA ALA A 563 -12.99 -7.06 3.67
C ALA A 563 -13.42 -7.06 5.14
N ASP A 564 -14.46 -7.83 5.49
CA ASP A 564 -14.84 -8.06 6.90
C ASP A 564 -13.86 -9.05 7.55
N LEU A 565 -12.75 -8.55 8.09
CA LEU A 565 -11.64 -9.39 8.58
C LEU A 565 -11.92 -10.02 9.93
N ASP A 566 -12.76 -9.38 10.73
CA ASP A 566 -13.13 -9.85 12.07
C ASP A 566 -14.56 -10.43 12.14
N ASN A 567 -15.25 -10.54 11.00
CA ASN A 567 -16.61 -11.06 10.83
C ASN A 567 -17.65 -10.31 11.67
N ASN A 568 -17.51 -8.98 11.81
CA ASN A 568 -18.43 -8.15 12.58
C ASN A 568 -19.56 -7.54 11.72
N GLY A 569 -19.56 -7.78 10.40
CA GLY A 569 -20.52 -7.25 9.44
C GLY A 569 -20.20 -5.84 8.92
N TRP A 570 -19.02 -5.30 9.25
CA TRP A 570 -18.47 -4.08 8.68
C TRP A 570 -17.19 -4.41 7.94
N GLU A 571 -17.00 -3.83 6.76
CA GLU A 571 -15.77 -4.03 6.02
C GLU A 571 -14.62 -3.24 6.67
N ASP A 572 -13.53 -3.96 6.96
CA ASP A 572 -12.26 -3.39 7.35
C ASP A 572 -11.47 -2.97 6.11
N LEU A 573 -10.66 -1.92 6.27
CA LEU A 573 -9.75 -1.46 5.24
C LEU A 573 -8.33 -1.94 5.53
N LEU A 574 -7.82 -2.83 4.68
CA LEU A 574 -6.44 -3.29 4.70
C LEU A 574 -5.60 -2.51 3.69
N VAL A 575 -4.40 -2.07 4.09
CA VAL A 575 -3.49 -1.29 3.24
C VAL A 575 -2.07 -1.83 3.37
N THR A 576 -1.53 -2.42 2.28
CA THR A 576 -0.11 -2.77 2.22
C THR A 576 0.69 -1.52 1.91
N ASN A 577 1.77 -1.30 2.64
CA ASN A 577 2.56 -0.10 2.47
C ASN A 577 4.04 -0.33 2.72
N GLY A 578 4.90 0.40 2.02
CA GLY A 578 6.32 0.48 2.33
C GLY A 578 7.15 0.75 1.09
N PHE A 579 8.46 0.59 1.23
CA PHE A 579 9.41 0.89 0.17
C PHE A 579 10.66 0.01 0.35
N ILE A 580 11.72 0.29 -0.40
CA ILE A 580 13.00 -0.43 -0.30
C ILE A 580 13.54 -0.30 1.14
N THR A 581 13.62 -1.42 1.86
CA THR A 581 14.26 -1.48 3.18
C THR A 581 15.77 -1.59 3.00
N GLN A 582 16.50 -0.55 3.37
CA GLN A 582 17.96 -0.58 3.44
C GLN A 582 18.43 -1.23 4.74
N ARG A 583 19.73 -1.53 4.83
CA ARG A 583 20.37 -2.03 6.06
C ARG A 583 20.29 -1.03 7.21
N ASP A 584 20.20 0.25 6.88
CA ASP A 584 20.02 1.32 7.86
C ASP A 584 18.53 1.56 8.10
N PRO A 585 18.01 1.24 9.31
CA PRO A 585 16.61 1.45 9.64
C PRO A 585 16.21 2.94 9.74
N ASP A 586 17.18 3.86 9.78
CA ASP A 586 16.93 5.30 9.90
C ASP A 586 16.89 6.05 8.54
N ASP A 587 17.03 5.35 7.40
CA ASP A 587 17.13 5.92 6.03
C ASP A 587 15.77 6.30 5.37
N LEU A 588 14.71 6.53 6.15
CA LEU A 588 13.37 6.91 5.64
C LEU A 588 12.65 8.02 6.43
#